data_AF-S4RBQ8-F1
#
_entry.id   AF-S4RBQ8-F1
#
_cell.length_a   1.000
_cell.length_b   1.000
_cell.length_c   1.000
_cell.angle_alpha   90.00
_cell.angle_beta   90.00
_cell.angle_gamma   90.00
#
_symmetry.space_group_name_H-M   'P 1'
#
loop_
_entity.id
_entity.type
_entity.pdbx_description
1 polymer ?
#
loop_
_entity_poly.entity_id
_entity_poly.type
_entity_poly.pdbx_seq_one_letter_code
_entity_poly.pdbx_strand_id
1 'polypeptide(L)'
;MRAVVLAAGYGTRLERDVRADVTGVHSHLLGCPKPLLPVGALPLASHWMRALGEANARGHHVEHVYVVTNELFHAKFKAWAQDYGPFVTVVNDGTTQNEERLGAIACLQLVVEQCGLQEDHTIVIGGDTLFYEDFNLSAVIDRFFGLQEHRGPECSLVLSYSCADHRPRSLAILEVDETRKVTAFLEKPSAKETSSRRA
;
A
#
# COMPACT_ATOMS: atom_id res chain seq x y z
N MET A 1 -3.40 3.61 16.81
CA MET A 1 -2.91 2.69 15.73
C MET A 1 -2.12 3.47 14.69
N ARG A 2 -1.29 2.81 13.87
CA ARG A 2 -0.42 3.46 12.85
C ARG A 2 -0.76 3.00 11.43
N ALA A 3 -0.31 3.75 10.44
CA ALA A 3 -0.34 3.32 9.04
C ALA A 3 1.05 3.40 8.40
N VAL A 4 1.37 2.44 7.54
CA VAL A 4 2.59 2.41 6.74
C VAL A 4 2.22 2.32 5.26
N VAL A 5 2.69 3.27 4.45
CA VAL A 5 2.54 3.29 2.99
C VAL A 5 3.85 2.86 2.34
N LEU A 6 3.82 1.74 1.62
CA LEU A 6 4.97 1.18 0.91
C LEU A 6 5.12 1.86 -0.47
N ALA A 7 6.08 2.79 -0.59
CA ALA A 7 6.24 3.69 -1.73
C ALA A 7 7.68 3.74 -2.30
N ALA A 8 8.48 2.71 -2.06
CA ALA A 8 9.88 2.61 -2.52
C ALA A 8 10.07 2.06 -3.95
N GLY A 9 8.97 1.82 -4.68
CA GLY A 9 9.04 1.32 -6.06
C GLY A 9 9.57 2.37 -7.05
N TYR A 10 10.49 1.97 -7.93
CA TYR A 10 11.12 2.86 -8.92
C TYR A 10 10.26 3.18 -10.14
N GLY A 11 9.09 2.57 -10.30
CA GLY A 11 8.13 2.92 -11.38
C GLY A 11 8.63 2.68 -12.81
N THR A 12 9.74 1.96 -13.00
CA THR A 12 10.47 1.86 -14.28
C THR A 12 9.62 1.45 -15.48
N ARG A 13 8.60 0.62 -15.27
CA ARG A 13 7.66 0.20 -16.32
C ARG A 13 6.83 1.36 -16.84
N LEU A 14 6.18 2.10 -15.93
CA LEU A 14 5.35 3.23 -16.30
C LEU A 14 6.21 4.36 -16.87
N GLU A 15 7.40 4.60 -16.31
CA GLU A 15 8.32 5.58 -16.84
C GLU A 15 8.71 5.27 -18.29
N ARG A 16 9.02 4.00 -18.60
CA ARG A 16 9.29 3.56 -19.98
C ARG A 16 8.07 3.81 -20.89
N ASP A 17 6.87 3.49 -20.42
CA ASP A 17 5.65 3.66 -21.22
C ASP A 17 5.37 5.16 -21.48
N VAL A 18 5.62 6.04 -20.52
CA VAL A 18 5.54 7.51 -20.71
C VAL A 18 6.62 8.02 -21.67
N ARG A 19 7.86 7.49 -21.62
CA ARG A 19 8.92 7.85 -22.58
C ARG A 19 8.59 7.39 -24.01
N ALA A 20 7.84 6.31 -24.16
CA ALA A 20 7.42 5.76 -25.44
C ALA A 20 6.18 6.47 -26.03
N ASP A 21 5.49 7.31 -25.25
CA ASP A 21 4.36 8.10 -25.71
C ASP A 21 4.82 9.19 -26.70
N VAL A 22 4.60 8.94 -27.99
CA VAL A 22 4.94 9.86 -29.08
C VAL A 22 4.07 11.12 -29.12
N THR A 23 2.92 11.11 -28.42
CA THR A 23 2.03 12.28 -28.38
C THR A 23 2.53 13.35 -27.42
N GLY A 24 3.40 12.98 -26.46
CA GLY A 24 3.94 13.86 -25.44
C GLY A 24 2.92 14.29 -24.37
N VAL A 25 1.68 13.78 -24.42
CA VAL A 25 0.62 14.14 -23.47
C VAL A 25 1.04 13.81 -22.04
N HIS A 26 1.76 12.71 -21.85
CA HIS A 26 2.17 12.25 -20.52
C HIS A 26 3.57 12.66 -20.09
N SER A 27 4.34 13.42 -20.90
CA SER A 27 5.75 13.72 -20.60
C SER A 27 5.96 14.45 -19.27
N HIS A 28 4.97 15.21 -18.80
CA HIS A 28 4.98 15.89 -17.51
C HIS A 28 5.00 14.92 -16.30
N LEU A 29 4.70 13.63 -16.49
CA LEU A 29 4.72 12.60 -15.45
C LEU A 29 6.10 11.94 -15.28
N LEU A 30 7.07 12.23 -16.14
CA LEU A 30 8.41 11.65 -16.06
C LEU A 30 9.10 11.99 -14.74
N GLY A 31 9.70 10.97 -14.12
CA GLY A 31 10.34 11.09 -12.81
C GLY A 31 9.38 11.32 -11.64
N CYS A 32 8.06 11.25 -11.85
CA CYS A 32 7.09 11.24 -10.76
C CYS A 32 6.94 9.81 -10.19
N PRO A 33 7.14 9.59 -8.88
CA PRO A 33 6.91 8.28 -8.30
C PRO A 33 5.44 7.89 -8.45
N LYS A 34 5.17 6.61 -8.73
CA LYS A 34 3.82 6.12 -9.01
C LYS A 34 2.77 6.52 -7.95
N PRO A 35 3.05 6.45 -6.63
CA PRO A 35 2.11 6.90 -5.60
C PRO A 35 1.78 8.39 -5.64
N LEU A 36 2.60 9.23 -6.27
CA LEU A 36 2.36 10.68 -6.39
C LEU A 36 1.78 11.09 -7.75
N LEU A 37 1.50 10.13 -8.64
CA LEU A 37 0.84 10.44 -9.90
C LEU A 37 -0.61 10.92 -9.67
N PRO A 38 -1.10 11.85 -10.49
CA PRO A 38 -2.45 12.36 -10.35
C PRO A 38 -3.49 11.28 -10.74
N VAL A 39 -4.45 11.07 -9.86
CA VAL A 39 -5.67 10.29 -10.09
C VAL A 39 -6.85 11.21 -9.81
N GLY A 40 -7.44 11.75 -10.88
CA GLY A 40 -8.37 12.87 -10.78
C GLY A 40 -7.64 14.13 -10.29
N ALA A 41 -8.16 14.76 -9.25
CA ALA A 41 -7.60 16.00 -8.70
C ALA A 41 -6.47 15.80 -7.67
N LEU A 42 -6.19 14.56 -7.26
CA LEU A 42 -5.30 14.26 -6.14
C LEU A 42 -4.21 13.26 -6.56
N PRO A 43 -3.01 13.31 -5.95
CA PRO A 43 -2.06 12.21 -6.01
C PRO A 43 -2.68 10.90 -5.55
N LEU A 44 -2.27 9.76 -6.11
CA LEU A 44 -2.79 8.44 -5.75
C LEU A 44 -2.73 8.20 -4.22
N ALA A 45 -1.58 8.45 -3.59
CA ALA A 45 -1.39 8.28 -2.14
C ALA A 45 -2.31 9.20 -1.31
N SER A 46 -2.70 10.37 -1.83
CA SER A 46 -3.60 11.30 -1.15
C SER A 46 -5.03 10.76 -1.02
N HIS A 47 -5.46 9.81 -1.86
CA HIS A 47 -6.75 9.13 -1.68
C HIS A 47 -6.77 8.29 -0.39
N TRP A 48 -5.65 7.63 -0.06
CA TRP A 48 -5.50 6.94 1.23
C TRP A 48 -5.46 7.90 2.41
N MET A 49 -4.79 9.05 2.27
CA MET A 49 -4.79 10.08 3.32
C MET A 49 -6.20 10.60 3.61
N ARG A 50 -7.02 10.79 2.57
CA ARG A 50 -8.44 11.14 2.73
C ARG A 50 -9.20 10.05 3.47
N ALA A 51 -9.06 8.78 3.08
CA ALA A 51 -9.73 7.67 3.75
C ALA A 51 -9.33 7.51 5.22
N LEU A 52 -8.05 7.72 5.56
CA LEU A 52 -7.56 7.72 6.94
C LEU A 52 -8.14 8.89 7.74
N GLY A 53 -8.20 10.09 7.14
CA GLY A 53 -8.82 11.27 7.75
C GLY A 53 -10.32 11.08 8.01
N GLU A 54 -11.04 10.50 7.06
CA GLU A 54 -12.46 10.16 7.22
C GLU A 54 -12.69 9.10 8.30
N ALA A 55 -11.84 8.07 8.37
CA ALA A 55 -11.90 7.09 9.44
C ALA A 55 -11.66 7.77 10.80
N ASN A 56 -10.68 8.67 10.89
CA ASN A 56 -10.43 9.44 12.10
C ASN A 56 -11.64 10.32 12.51
N ALA A 57 -12.28 10.99 11.54
CA ALA A 57 -13.49 11.77 11.79
C ALA A 57 -14.68 10.93 12.29
N ARG A 58 -14.69 9.62 12.01
CA ARG A 58 -15.69 8.66 12.51
C ARG A 58 -15.33 8.02 13.86
N GLY A 59 -14.22 8.43 14.48
CA GLY A 59 -13.81 7.98 15.81
C GLY A 59 -12.76 6.86 15.82
N HIS A 60 -12.23 6.45 14.66
CA HIS A 60 -11.02 5.62 14.66
C HIS A 60 -9.80 6.49 15.00
N HIS A 61 -8.74 5.90 15.53
CA HIS A 61 -7.56 6.64 15.96
C HIS A 61 -6.30 6.12 15.25
N VAL A 62 -6.17 6.49 13.98
CA VAL A 62 -4.89 6.41 13.25
C VAL A 62 -4.10 7.64 13.63
N GLU A 63 -3.07 7.45 14.44
CA GLU A 63 -2.31 8.54 15.05
C GLU A 63 -1.22 9.10 14.15
N HIS A 64 -0.63 8.25 13.31
CA HIS A 64 0.51 8.64 12.46
C HIS A 64 0.59 7.78 11.21
N VAL A 65 1.08 8.37 10.11
CA VAL A 65 1.34 7.68 8.85
C VAL A 65 2.82 7.75 8.51
N TYR A 66 3.42 6.60 8.24
CA TYR A 66 4.79 6.48 7.76
C TYR A 66 4.78 6.12 6.28
N VAL A 67 5.47 6.90 5.45
CA VAL A 67 5.62 6.61 4.02
C VAL A 67 7.07 6.24 3.76
N VAL A 68 7.32 4.98 3.43
CA VAL A 68 8.67 4.51 3.11
C VAL A 68 8.93 4.59 1.62
N THR A 69 10.00 5.26 1.23
CA THR A 69 10.41 5.46 -0.17
C THR A 69 11.92 5.37 -0.33
N ASN A 70 12.40 5.42 -1.56
CA ASN A 70 13.83 5.41 -1.89
C ASN A 70 14.44 6.82 -1.93
N GLU A 71 15.78 6.91 -1.95
CA GLU A 71 16.50 8.19 -1.95
C GLU A 71 16.09 9.05 -3.16
N LEU A 72 15.96 8.44 -4.34
CA LEU A 72 15.58 9.12 -5.59
C LEU A 72 14.26 9.90 -5.46
N PHE A 73 13.28 9.34 -4.75
CA PHE A 73 11.95 9.94 -4.58
C PHE A 73 11.72 10.59 -3.22
N HIS A 74 12.67 10.47 -2.28
CA HIS A 74 12.55 10.98 -0.91
C HIS A 74 12.17 12.47 -0.86
N ALA A 75 12.85 13.32 -1.63
CA ALA A 75 12.54 14.75 -1.68
C ALA A 75 11.11 15.05 -2.17
N LYS A 76 10.59 14.26 -3.12
CA LYS A 76 9.22 14.45 -3.66
C LYS A 76 8.17 14.06 -2.64
N PHE A 77 8.37 12.96 -1.92
CA PHE A 77 7.47 12.58 -0.82
C PHE A 77 7.56 13.54 0.35
N LYS A 78 8.75 14.09 0.66
CA LYS A 78 8.89 15.13 1.69
C LYS A 78 8.10 16.39 1.34
N ALA A 79 8.11 16.81 0.08
CA ALA A 79 7.30 17.94 -0.38
C ALA A 79 5.80 17.64 -0.26
N TRP A 80 5.36 16.48 -0.76
CA TRP A 80 3.96 16.03 -0.64
C TRP A 80 3.50 15.90 0.83
N ALA A 81 4.37 15.43 1.73
CA ALA A 81 4.04 15.27 3.15
C ALA A 81 3.81 16.60 3.88
N GLN A 82 4.28 17.73 3.34
CA GLN A 82 4.08 19.06 3.96
C GLN A 82 2.59 19.40 4.09
N ASP A 83 1.75 18.95 3.15
CA ASP A 83 0.31 19.18 3.17
C ASP A 83 -0.38 18.49 4.37
N TYR A 84 0.29 17.52 4.98
CA TYR A 84 -0.21 16.76 6.14
C TYR A 84 0.53 17.09 7.44
N GLY A 85 1.52 18.00 7.39
CA GLY A 85 2.27 18.45 8.55
C GLY A 85 2.91 17.29 9.35
N PRO A 86 2.82 17.29 10.68
CA PRO A 86 3.46 16.28 11.52
C PRO A 86 2.78 14.92 11.46
N PHE A 87 1.60 14.80 10.84
CA PHE A 87 0.86 13.55 10.76
C PHE A 87 1.53 12.50 9.85
N VAL A 88 2.38 12.95 8.92
CA VAL A 88 3.06 12.10 7.94
C VAL A 88 4.57 12.21 8.10
N THR A 89 5.23 11.08 8.34
CA THR A 89 6.69 10.97 8.30
C THR A 89 7.12 10.20 7.07
N VAL A 90 8.06 10.75 6.30
CA VAL A 90 8.68 10.05 5.18
C VAL A 90 9.95 9.37 5.69
N VAL A 91 10.03 8.05 5.47
CA VAL A 91 11.17 7.21 5.78
C VAL A 91 11.91 6.89 4.49
N ASN A 92 13.23 7.06 4.49
CA ASN A 92 14.07 6.75 3.35
C ASN A 92 14.72 5.38 3.54
N ASP A 93 14.55 4.49 2.57
CA ASP A 93 15.14 3.14 2.59
C ASP A 93 16.64 3.13 2.25
N GLY A 94 17.19 4.27 1.83
CA GLY A 94 18.61 4.47 1.52
C GLY A 94 19.03 3.92 0.15
N THR A 95 18.14 3.27 -0.60
CA THR A 95 18.45 2.75 -1.93
C THR A 95 18.45 3.88 -2.94
N THR A 96 19.39 3.82 -3.88
CA THR A 96 19.54 4.86 -4.92
C THR A 96 19.20 4.34 -6.33
N GLN A 97 19.21 3.02 -6.50
CA GLN A 97 18.94 2.34 -7.77
C GLN A 97 17.91 1.21 -7.62
N ASN A 98 17.19 0.91 -8.69
CA ASN A 98 16.13 -0.10 -8.69
C ASN A 98 16.64 -1.51 -8.34
N GLU A 99 17.89 -1.82 -8.68
CA GLU A 99 18.54 -3.11 -8.45
C GLU A 99 18.86 -3.32 -6.96
N GLU A 100 18.98 -2.23 -6.20
CA GLU A 100 19.27 -2.22 -4.76
C GLU A 100 17.99 -2.29 -3.90
N ARG A 101 16.81 -2.26 -4.52
CA ARG A 101 15.53 -2.14 -3.80
C ARG A 101 15.38 -3.24 -2.74
N LEU A 102 14.96 -2.85 -1.55
CA LEU A 102 14.82 -3.80 -0.42
C LEU A 102 13.61 -4.74 -0.59
N GLY A 103 12.58 -4.28 -1.31
CA GLY A 103 11.30 -4.97 -1.41
C GLY A 103 10.36 -4.65 -0.24
N ALA A 104 9.09 -5.03 -0.40
CA ALA A 104 7.99 -4.60 0.48
C ALA A 104 8.19 -5.00 1.95
N ILE A 105 8.60 -6.25 2.21
CA ILE A 105 8.77 -6.77 3.58
C ILE A 105 9.93 -6.08 4.29
N ALA A 106 11.08 -5.93 3.63
CA ALA A 106 12.24 -5.25 4.22
C ALA A 106 11.97 -3.75 4.43
N CYS A 107 11.21 -3.10 3.55
CA CYS A 107 10.76 -1.72 3.77
C CYS A 107 9.83 -1.60 4.99
N LEU A 108 8.89 -2.54 5.16
CA LEU A 108 8.03 -2.58 6.34
C LEU A 108 8.84 -2.79 7.61
N GLN A 109 9.77 -3.75 7.61
CA GLN A 109 10.66 -4.03 8.73
C GLN A 109 11.49 -2.80 9.12
N LEU A 110 12.07 -2.09 8.14
CA LEU A 110 12.79 -0.84 8.36
C LEU A 110 11.94 0.17 9.14
N VAL A 111 10.69 0.38 8.72
CA VAL A 111 9.78 1.33 9.39
C VAL A 111 9.44 0.86 10.80
N VAL A 112 9.14 -0.44 10.98
CA VAL A 112 8.82 -1.01 12.30
C VAL A 112 9.99 -0.81 13.27
N GLU A 113 11.21 -1.07 12.83
CA GLU A 113 12.41 -0.95 13.67
C GLU A 113 12.77 0.52 13.95
N GLN A 114 12.79 1.38 12.93
CA GLN A 114 13.20 2.78 13.07
C GLN A 114 12.17 3.64 13.80
N CYS A 115 10.88 3.32 13.66
CA CYS A 115 9.79 4.13 14.22
C CYS A 115 9.16 3.51 15.48
N GLY A 116 9.64 2.34 15.92
CA GLY A 116 9.22 1.71 17.17
C GLY A 116 7.79 1.16 17.14
N LEU A 117 7.42 0.42 16.09
CA LEU A 117 6.04 -0.04 15.85
C LEU A 117 5.77 -1.48 16.34
N GLN A 118 6.67 -2.08 17.12
CA GLN A 118 6.60 -3.50 17.49
C GLN A 118 5.31 -3.88 18.24
N GLU A 119 4.82 -2.96 19.08
CA GLU A 119 3.62 -3.17 19.90
C GLU A 119 2.38 -2.45 19.32
N ASP A 120 2.53 -1.74 18.20
CA ASP A 120 1.48 -0.93 17.60
C ASP A 120 0.71 -1.72 16.53
N HIS A 121 -0.62 -1.71 16.63
CA HIS A 121 -1.46 -2.14 15.50
C HIS A 121 -1.20 -1.26 14.28
N THR A 122 -0.87 -1.89 13.15
CA THR A 122 -0.38 -1.21 11.95
C THR A 122 -1.19 -1.60 10.71
N ILE A 123 -1.72 -0.60 10.01
CA ILE A 123 -2.31 -0.75 8.66
C ILE A 123 -1.18 -0.66 7.64
N VAL A 124 -1.03 -1.66 6.77
CA VAL A 124 -0.03 -1.64 5.69
C VAL A 124 -0.72 -1.41 4.35
N ILE A 125 -0.29 -0.37 3.64
CA ILE A 125 -0.88 0.08 2.38
C ILE A 125 0.17 -0.01 1.28
N GLY A 126 -0.15 -0.68 0.17
CA GLY A 126 0.66 -0.59 -1.04
C GLY A 126 0.50 0.80 -1.65
N GLY A 127 1.58 1.55 -1.81
CA GLY A 127 1.52 2.95 -2.23
C GLY A 127 0.97 3.16 -3.64
N ASP A 128 0.87 2.11 -4.46
CA ASP A 128 0.28 2.16 -5.79
C ASP A 128 -1.10 1.48 -5.89
N THR A 129 -1.72 1.22 -4.74
CA THR A 129 -3.08 0.65 -4.66
C THR A 129 -4.12 1.76 -4.62
N LEU A 130 -5.25 1.52 -5.29
CA LEU A 130 -6.43 2.38 -5.26
C LEU A 130 -7.65 1.51 -4.99
N PHE A 131 -8.63 2.08 -4.29
CA PHE A 131 -9.88 1.44 -3.95
C PHE A 131 -11.07 2.11 -4.66
N TYR A 132 -12.18 1.38 -4.79
CA TYR A 132 -13.42 1.92 -5.33
C TYR A 132 -14.06 2.94 -4.37
N GLU A 133 -14.91 3.82 -4.90
CA GLU A 133 -15.54 4.90 -4.13
C GLU A 133 -16.40 4.39 -2.94
N ASP A 134 -16.88 3.15 -3.00
CA ASP A 134 -17.66 2.50 -1.95
C ASP A 134 -16.80 1.78 -0.90
N PHE A 135 -15.47 1.81 -1.03
CA PHE A 135 -14.57 1.23 -0.04
C PHE A 135 -14.65 1.99 1.29
N ASN A 136 -14.87 1.25 2.37
CA ASN A 136 -15.03 1.81 3.71
C ASN A 136 -13.91 1.33 4.64
N LEU A 137 -12.90 2.17 4.85
CA LEU A 137 -11.79 1.87 5.75
C LEU A 137 -12.23 1.72 7.21
N SER A 138 -13.23 2.48 7.67
CA SER A 138 -13.79 2.35 9.03
C SER A 138 -14.29 0.92 9.29
N ALA A 139 -15.06 0.37 8.35
CA ALA A 139 -15.57 -0.99 8.46
C ALA A 139 -14.46 -2.05 8.47
N VAL A 140 -13.34 -1.80 7.78
CA VAL A 140 -12.16 -2.67 7.83
C VAL A 140 -11.50 -2.61 9.22
N ILE A 141 -11.35 -1.41 9.79
CA ILE A 141 -10.78 -1.22 11.13
C ILE A 141 -11.68 -1.87 12.20
N ASP A 142 -12.99 -1.68 12.15
CA ASP A 142 -13.95 -2.34 13.05
C ASP A 142 -13.84 -3.86 12.97
N ARG A 143 -13.75 -4.39 11.74
CA ARG A 143 -13.58 -5.83 11.53
C ARG A 143 -12.27 -6.33 12.12
N PHE A 144 -11.19 -5.58 11.99
CA PHE A 144 -9.90 -5.93 12.58
C PHE A 144 -10.01 -6.02 14.11
N PHE A 145 -10.54 -5.00 14.79
CA PHE A 145 -10.68 -5.03 16.25
C PHE A 145 -11.62 -6.14 16.73
N GLY A 146 -12.74 -6.38 16.05
CA GLY A 146 -13.61 -7.51 16.37
C GLY A 146 -12.92 -8.88 16.20
N LEU A 147 -11.95 -9.01 15.28
CA LEU A 147 -11.12 -10.22 15.20
C LEU A 147 -10.14 -10.33 16.36
N GLN A 148 -9.53 -9.22 16.80
CA GLN A 148 -8.63 -9.20 17.96
C GLN A 148 -9.33 -9.71 19.22
N GLU A 149 -10.57 -9.26 19.47
CA GLU A 149 -11.36 -9.67 20.64
C GLU A 149 -11.64 -11.18 20.69
N HIS A 150 -11.80 -11.81 19.53
CA HIS A 150 -12.17 -13.23 19.44
C HIS A 150 -11.01 -14.18 19.18
N ARG A 151 -9.91 -13.69 18.60
CA ARG A 151 -8.77 -14.52 18.13
C ARG A 151 -7.45 -14.19 18.83
N GLY A 152 -7.39 -13.07 19.56
CA GLY A 152 -6.19 -12.61 20.26
C GLY A 152 -5.32 -11.63 19.46
N PRO A 153 -4.28 -11.06 20.11
CA PRO A 153 -3.46 -9.95 19.59
C PRO A 153 -2.66 -10.28 18.33
N GLU A 154 -2.37 -11.57 18.10
CA GLU A 154 -1.57 -12.05 16.96
C GLU A 154 -2.37 -12.15 15.65
N CYS A 155 -3.68 -11.86 15.68
CA CYS A 155 -4.51 -11.99 14.49
C CYS A 155 -4.22 -10.87 13.48
N SER A 156 -4.08 -11.22 12.21
CA SER A 156 -3.95 -10.25 11.11
C SER A 156 -5.18 -10.28 10.20
N LEU A 157 -5.57 -9.13 9.66
CA LEU A 157 -6.61 -9.02 8.64
C LEU A 157 -5.96 -8.69 7.29
N VAL A 158 -6.20 -9.54 6.30
CA VAL A 158 -5.78 -9.33 4.91
C VAL A 158 -7.02 -9.08 4.06
N LEU A 159 -6.97 -8.05 3.21
CA LEU A 159 -8.02 -7.77 2.24
C LEU A 159 -7.74 -8.53 0.95
N SER A 160 -8.79 -9.06 0.34
CA SER A 160 -8.74 -9.70 -0.97
C SER A 160 -9.97 -9.36 -1.78
N TYR A 161 -9.86 -9.40 -3.10
CA TYR A 161 -10.98 -9.24 -4.01
C TYR A 161 -11.05 -10.41 -4.98
N SER A 162 -12.23 -10.60 -5.58
CA SER A 162 -12.42 -11.64 -6.58
C SER A 162 -11.83 -11.18 -7.91
N CYS A 163 -10.80 -11.87 -8.41
CA CYS A 163 -10.25 -11.60 -9.74
C CYS A 163 -11.01 -12.39 -10.83
N ALA A 164 -11.19 -11.79 -12.01
CA ALA A 164 -11.76 -12.48 -13.17
C ALA A 164 -10.84 -13.62 -13.67
N ASP A 165 -11.40 -14.57 -14.43
CA ASP A 165 -10.69 -15.79 -14.88
C ASP A 165 -9.47 -15.53 -15.77
N HIS A 166 -9.41 -14.38 -16.45
CA HIS A 166 -8.25 -13.96 -17.22
C HIS A 166 -7.22 -13.30 -16.30
N ARG A 167 -6.40 -14.14 -15.68
CA ARG A 167 -5.44 -13.73 -14.66
C ARG A 167 -4.38 -12.77 -15.20
N PRO A 168 -4.15 -11.62 -14.55
CA PRO A 168 -2.83 -11.03 -14.56
C PRO A 168 -1.89 -11.99 -13.82
N ARG A 169 -0.82 -12.49 -14.46
CA ARG A 169 0.24 -13.32 -13.83
C ARG A 169 1.06 -12.57 -12.76
N SER A 170 0.49 -11.52 -12.17
CA SER A 170 1.20 -10.51 -11.39
C SER A 170 0.68 -10.37 -9.95
N LEU A 171 -0.34 -11.11 -9.55
CA LEU A 171 -0.96 -11.02 -8.22
C LEU A 171 -0.69 -12.28 -7.39
N ALA A 172 -0.63 -12.09 -6.07
CA ALA A 172 -0.74 -13.18 -5.13
C ALA A 172 -2.17 -13.73 -5.09
N ILE A 173 -2.34 -14.98 -4.70
CA ILE A 173 -3.66 -15.61 -4.53
C ILE A 173 -3.73 -16.23 -3.14
N LEU A 174 -4.83 -15.95 -2.44
CA LEU A 174 -5.15 -16.52 -1.14
C LEU A 174 -6.04 -17.76 -1.30
N GLU A 175 -5.76 -18.80 -0.52
CA GLU A 175 -6.72 -19.85 -0.23
C GLU A 175 -7.27 -19.65 1.18
N VAL A 176 -8.56 -19.91 1.35
CA VAL A 176 -9.25 -19.72 2.64
C VAL A 176 -10.13 -20.93 2.95
N ASP A 177 -10.32 -21.22 4.24
CA ASP A 177 -11.27 -22.21 4.71
C ASP A 177 -12.72 -21.67 4.75
N GLU A 178 -13.66 -22.51 5.20
CA GLU A 178 -15.09 -22.18 5.34
C GLU A 178 -15.33 -20.98 6.30
N THR A 179 -14.41 -20.73 7.22
CA THR A 179 -14.46 -19.61 8.18
C THR A 179 -13.74 -18.35 7.68
N ARG A 180 -13.24 -18.37 6.43
CA ARG A 180 -12.43 -17.32 5.79
C ARG A 180 -11.05 -17.12 6.43
N LYS A 181 -10.54 -18.11 7.16
CA LYS A 181 -9.14 -18.09 7.61
C LYS A 181 -8.24 -18.43 6.43
N VAL A 182 -7.17 -17.66 6.25
CA VAL A 182 -6.17 -17.92 5.20
C VAL A 182 -5.44 -19.23 5.50
N THR A 183 -5.42 -20.13 4.52
CA THR A 183 -4.74 -21.43 4.58
C THR A 183 -3.50 -21.51 3.70
N ALA A 184 -3.45 -20.70 2.63
CA ALA A 184 -2.27 -20.58 1.76
C ALA A 184 -2.16 -19.17 1.15
N PHE A 185 -0.92 -18.76 0.89
CA PHE A 185 -0.57 -17.53 0.17
C PHE A 185 0.37 -17.91 -0.99
N LEU A 186 -0.11 -17.78 -2.23
CA LEU A 186 0.62 -18.18 -3.42
C LEU A 186 1.07 -16.94 -4.18
N GLU A 187 2.38 -16.73 -4.32
CA GLU A 187 2.94 -15.60 -5.07
C GLU A 187 2.94 -15.92 -6.58
N LYS A 188 2.08 -15.23 -7.35
CA LYS A 188 1.99 -15.34 -8.82
C LYS A 188 1.80 -16.78 -9.35
N PRO A 189 0.84 -17.56 -8.84
CA PRO A 189 0.65 -18.96 -9.25
C PRO A 189 0.23 -19.08 -10.72
N SER A 190 0.64 -20.17 -11.37
CA SER A 190 0.10 -20.65 -12.64
C SER A 190 -1.35 -21.15 -12.51
N ALA A 191 -2.06 -21.33 -13.62
CA ALA A 191 -3.52 -21.56 -13.63
C ALA A 191 -3.91 -22.91 -13.07
N LYS A 192 -2.93 -23.79 -12.92
CA LYS A 192 -3.09 -25.16 -12.45
C LYS A 192 -2.75 -25.32 -10.98
N GLU A 193 -2.12 -24.31 -10.35
CA GLU A 193 -1.67 -24.39 -8.96
C GLU A 193 -2.80 -24.16 -7.96
N THR A 194 -3.86 -23.43 -8.32
CA THR A 194 -5.02 -23.22 -7.43
C THR A 194 -6.30 -22.91 -8.21
N SER A 195 -7.44 -23.35 -7.66
CA SER A 195 -8.78 -22.96 -8.11
C SER A 195 -9.26 -21.65 -7.47
N SER A 196 -8.56 -21.12 -6.46
CA SER A 196 -8.94 -19.87 -5.81
C SER A 196 -8.86 -18.67 -6.77
N ARG A 197 -9.69 -17.67 -6.49
CA ARG A 197 -9.78 -16.39 -7.23
C ARG A 197 -9.71 -15.19 -6.29
N ARG A 198 -9.21 -15.38 -5.07
CA ARG A 198 -9.03 -14.31 -4.08
C ARG A 198 -7.64 -13.72 -4.24
N ALA A 199 -7.54 -12.58 -4.91
CA ALA A 199 -6.31 -11.82 -5.09
C ALA A 199 -6.17 -10.74 -4.02
#